data_AF-A0A850XG86-F1
#
_entry.id   AF-A0A850XG86-F1
#
_cell.length_a   1.000
_cell.length_b   1.000
_cell.length_c   1.000
_cell.angle_alpha   90.00
_cell.angle_beta   90.00
_cell.angle_gamma   90.00
#
_symmetry.space_group_name_H-M   'P 1'
#
loop_
_entity.id
_entity.type
_entity.pdbx_description
1 polymer ?
#
loop_
_entity_poly.entity_id
_entity_poly.type
_entity_poly.pdbx_seq_one_letter_code
_entity_poly.pdbx_strand_id
1 'polypeptide(L)'
;MSFRSMFQDVREAMDQVHLLGCLKEKTLENLEKYVVKDPRVPLLLSRMKEVGKVFLATNSDYNYTDVSRGGAGPSLTTFPPPTPQRPWRSYFDLIVVDTRKPLFFAEGTVLRQVNTETGKLRIGTYTGPLQHCAVYSGGG
;
A
#
# COMPACT_ATOMS: atom_id res chain seq x y z
N MET A 1 -16.84 34.99 0.71
CA MET A 1 -16.05 33.77 0.42
C MET A 1 -14.76 34.20 -0.27
N SER A 2 -13.58 33.90 0.26
CA SER A 2 -12.31 34.29 -0.35
C SER A 2 -11.76 33.16 -1.22
N PHE A 3 -10.87 33.44 -2.17
CA PHE A 3 -10.21 32.37 -2.94
C PHE A 3 -9.44 31.39 -2.04
N ARG A 4 -8.87 31.90 -0.93
CA ARG A 4 -8.20 31.06 0.06
C ARG A 4 -9.19 30.11 0.76
N SER A 5 -10.36 30.59 1.16
CA SER A 5 -11.35 29.72 1.80
C SER A 5 -11.90 28.69 0.82
N MET A 6 -12.19 29.10 -0.42
CA MET A 6 -12.65 28.19 -1.47
C MET A 6 -11.62 27.09 -1.77
N PHE A 7 -10.33 27.43 -1.84
CA PHE A 7 -9.26 26.44 -1.99
C PHE A 7 -9.24 25.44 -0.83
N GLN A 8 -9.39 25.94 0.40
CA GLN A 8 -9.39 25.09 1.59
C GLN A 8 -10.58 24.13 1.59
N ASP A 9 -11.78 24.63 1.25
CA ASP A 9 -13.00 23.81 1.17
C ASP A 9 -12.84 22.66 0.15
N VAL A 10 -12.27 22.95 -1.03
CA VAL A 10 -12.01 21.93 -2.05
C VAL A 10 -10.94 20.93 -1.59
N ARG A 11 -9.88 21.41 -0.95
CA ARG A 11 -8.81 20.54 -0.46
C ARG A 11 -9.32 19.57 0.61
N GLU A 12 -10.06 20.09 1.58
CA GLU A 12 -10.65 19.29 2.64
C GLU A 12 -11.66 18.28 2.08
N ALA A 13 -12.52 18.69 1.14
CA ALA A 13 -13.42 17.76 0.48
C ALA A 13 -12.66 16.61 -0.22
N MET A 14 -11.54 16.92 -0.87
CA MET A 14 -10.71 15.91 -1.53
C MET A 14 -10.10 14.91 -0.53
N ASP A 15 -9.56 15.43 0.57
CA ASP A 15 -8.98 14.62 1.64
C ASP A 15 -10.06 13.75 2.32
N GLN A 16 -11.24 14.31 2.57
CA GLN A 16 -12.40 13.57 3.10
C GLN A 16 -12.81 12.42 2.18
N VAL A 17 -12.93 12.65 0.87
CA VAL A 17 -13.31 11.62 -0.10
C VAL A 17 -12.28 10.46 -0.13
N HIS A 18 -10.98 10.77 0.01
CA HIS A 18 -9.91 9.77 -0.01
C HIS A 18 -9.73 9.00 1.30
N LEU A 19 -9.95 9.66 2.45
CA LEU A 19 -9.65 9.11 3.77
C LEU A 19 -10.87 8.45 4.43
N LEU A 20 -12.05 9.08 4.30
CA LEU A 20 -13.27 8.70 5.02
C LEU A 20 -14.45 8.40 4.08
N GLY A 21 -14.40 8.87 2.84
CA GLY A 21 -15.45 8.66 1.86
C GLY A 21 -15.40 7.30 1.16
N CYS A 22 -16.27 7.13 0.17
CA CYS A 22 -16.46 5.86 -0.55
C CYS A 22 -15.50 5.65 -1.74
N LEU A 23 -14.52 6.54 -1.97
CA LEU A 23 -13.68 6.46 -3.17
C LEU A 23 -12.91 5.14 -3.23
N LYS A 24 -12.22 4.78 -2.14
CA LYS A 24 -11.45 3.54 -2.07
C LYS A 24 -12.37 2.33 -2.24
N GLU A 25 -13.50 2.29 -1.54
CA GLU A 25 -14.51 1.24 -1.64
C GLU A 25 -15.00 1.06 -3.09
N LYS A 26 -15.48 2.12 -3.74
CA LYS A 26 -15.96 2.09 -5.14
C LYS A 26 -14.86 1.73 -6.14
N THR A 27 -13.61 2.07 -5.85
CA THR A 27 -12.48 1.69 -6.69
C THR A 27 -12.24 0.18 -6.59
N LEU A 28 -12.29 -0.37 -5.37
CA LEU A 28 -12.13 -1.81 -5.11
C LEU A 28 -13.29 -2.64 -5.69
N GLU A 29 -14.51 -2.10 -5.75
CA GLU A 29 -15.67 -2.73 -6.39
C GLU A 29 -15.49 -2.95 -7.90
N ASN A 30 -14.66 -2.14 -8.59
CA ASN A 30 -14.43 -2.27 -10.03
C ASN A 30 -13.00 -1.90 -10.45
N LEU A 31 -12.06 -2.76 -10.07
CA LEU A 31 -10.64 -2.58 -10.39
C LEU A 31 -10.35 -2.60 -11.88
N GLU A 32 -11.11 -3.34 -12.69
CA GLU A 32 -10.92 -3.39 -14.15
C GLU A 32 -11.16 -2.05 -14.81
N LYS A 33 -12.12 -1.29 -14.31
CA LYS A 33 -12.42 0.05 -14.82
C LYS A 33 -11.40 1.09 -14.38
N TYR A 34 -10.90 1.00 -13.15
CA TYR A 34 -10.15 2.08 -12.52
C TYR A 34 -8.63 1.82 -12.39
N VAL A 35 -8.18 0.57 -12.58
CA VAL A 35 -6.77 0.19 -12.39
C VAL A 35 -6.25 -0.54 -13.62
N VAL A 36 -5.15 -0.01 -14.17
CA VAL A 36 -4.41 -0.67 -15.25
C VAL A 36 -3.68 -1.89 -14.70
N LYS A 37 -3.91 -3.05 -15.31
CA LYS A 37 -3.20 -4.30 -14.99
C LYS A 37 -2.21 -4.62 -16.10
N ASP A 38 -0.93 -4.72 -15.75
CA ASP A 38 0.13 -5.11 -16.67
C ASP A 38 0.74 -6.46 -16.25
N PRO A 39 0.47 -7.56 -16.97
CA PRO A 39 0.95 -8.90 -16.61
C PRO A 39 2.48 -9.04 -16.60
N ARG A 40 3.23 -8.04 -17.07
CA ARG A 40 4.71 -8.03 -17.08
C ARG A 40 5.31 -7.60 -15.74
N VAL A 41 4.55 -6.94 -14.85
CA VAL A 41 5.06 -6.44 -13.56
C VAL A 41 5.63 -7.56 -12.66
N PRO A 42 4.99 -8.74 -12.50
CA PRO A 42 5.57 -9.84 -11.75
C PRO A 42 6.91 -10.30 -12.28
N LEU A 43 7.04 -10.36 -13.60
CA LEU A 43 8.27 -10.78 -14.26
C LEU A 43 9.39 -9.79 -13.95
N LEU A 44 9.12 -8.49 -14.09
CA LEU A 44 10.05 -7.43 -13.75
C LEU A 44 10.51 -7.52 -12.29
N LEU A 45 9.56 -7.57 -11.35
CA LEU A 45 9.87 -7.65 -9.92
C LEU A 45 10.66 -8.90 -9.56
N SER A 46 10.38 -10.04 -10.21
CA SER A 46 11.13 -11.27 -10.01
C SER A 46 12.57 -11.14 -10.49
N ARG A 47 12.78 -10.56 -11.68
CA ARG A 47 14.12 -10.32 -12.24
C ARG A 47 14.93 -9.34 -11.41
N MET A 48 14.31 -8.28 -10.89
CA MET A 48 14.98 -7.35 -9.97
C MET A 48 15.47 -8.06 -8.70
N LYS A 49 14.66 -9.00 -8.18
CA LYS A 49 14.99 -9.77 -6.97
C LYS A 49 16.09 -10.81 -7.18
N GLU A 50 16.31 -11.28 -8.41
CA GLU A 50 17.43 -12.18 -8.75
C GLU A 50 18.80 -11.49 -8.59
N VAL A 51 18.87 -10.16 -8.77
CA VAL A 51 20.13 -9.40 -8.78
C VAL A 51 20.24 -8.38 -7.64
N GLY A 52 19.19 -8.19 -6.84
CA GLY A 52 19.16 -7.18 -5.79
C GLY A 52 17.96 -7.31 -4.86
N LYS A 53 17.81 -6.33 -3.98
CA LYS A 53 16.66 -6.23 -3.07
C LYS A 53 15.58 -5.33 -3.65
N VAL A 54 14.32 -5.70 -3.44
CA VAL A 54 13.16 -4.95 -3.89
C VAL A 54 12.33 -4.53 -2.67
N PHE A 55 11.91 -3.27 -2.59
CA PHE A 55 11.08 -2.79 -1.49
C PHE A 55 9.87 -1.99 -2.00
N LEU A 56 8.81 -1.97 -1.20
CA LEU A 56 7.65 -1.09 -1.38
C LEU A 56 7.60 -0.10 -0.22
N ALA A 57 7.50 1.19 -0.54
CA ALA A 57 7.31 2.27 0.43
C ALA A 57 6.15 3.16 -0.04
N THR A 58 4.96 3.01 0.55
CA THR A 58 3.72 3.68 0.11
C THR A 58 3.06 4.50 1.21
N ASN A 59 2.42 5.61 0.84
CA ASN A 59 1.64 6.44 1.77
C ASN A 59 0.26 5.84 2.07
N SER A 60 -0.21 4.88 1.26
CA SER A 60 -1.47 4.17 1.48
C SER A 60 -1.38 3.27 2.72
N ASP A 61 -2.53 3.04 3.36
CA ASP A 61 -2.68 2.08 4.44
C ASP A 61 -2.59 0.62 3.93
N TYR A 62 -2.41 -0.31 4.86
CA TYR A 62 -2.30 -1.73 4.51
C TYR A 62 -3.54 -2.31 3.85
N ASN A 63 -4.75 -1.95 4.30
CA ASN A 63 -5.98 -2.56 3.79
C ASN A 63 -6.24 -2.17 2.33
N TYR A 64 -5.93 -0.94 1.96
CA TYR A 64 -6.01 -0.50 0.57
C TYR A 64 -4.87 -1.06 -0.29
N THR A 65 -3.70 -1.31 0.31
CA THR A 65 -2.57 -1.93 -0.38
C THR A 65 -2.79 -3.44 -0.59
N ASP A 66 -3.40 -4.13 0.37
CA ASP A 66 -3.69 -5.57 0.34
C ASP A 66 -5.15 -5.83 -0.05
N VAL A 67 -5.42 -5.71 -1.34
CA VAL A 67 -6.75 -5.88 -1.93
C VAL A 67 -7.26 -7.33 -1.90
N SER A 68 -6.43 -8.27 -1.43
CA SER A 68 -6.76 -9.69 -1.29
C SER A 68 -7.97 -9.98 -0.37
N ARG A 69 -8.38 -9.03 0.49
CA ARG A 69 -9.45 -9.20 1.50
C ARG A 69 -10.84 -8.70 1.05
N GLY A 70 -10.91 -7.81 0.06
CA GLY A 70 -12.18 -7.34 -0.50
C GLY A 70 -12.68 -8.35 -1.53
N GLY A 71 -13.72 -9.11 -1.20
CA GLY A 71 -14.23 -10.21 -2.03
C GLY A 71 -14.30 -9.88 -3.53
N ALA A 72 -13.82 -10.82 -4.34
CA ALA A 72 -14.01 -10.93 -5.80
C ALA A 72 -13.32 -9.90 -6.71
N GLY A 73 -12.25 -9.24 -6.27
CA GLY A 73 -11.41 -8.41 -7.14
C GLY A 73 -10.00 -8.97 -7.35
N PRO A 74 -9.44 -8.97 -8.58
CA PRO A 74 -8.01 -9.18 -8.74
C PRO A 74 -7.28 -7.99 -8.09
N SER A 75 -6.65 -8.25 -6.95
CA SER A 75 -5.63 -7.45 -6.29
C SER A 75 -4.87 -6.50 -7.23
N LEU A 76 -4.51 -5.31 -6.72
CA LEU A 76 -3.56 -4.37 -7.36
C LEU A 76 -2.23 -5.04 -7.77
N THR A 77 -2.02 -6.29 -7.33
CA THR A 77 -0.88 -7.14 -7.60
C THR A 77 -1.23 -8.55 -8.10
N THR A 78 -2.50 -8.94 -8.29
CA THR A 78 -2.83 -10.16 -9.07
C THR A 78 -2.80 -9.84 -10.55
N PHE A 79 -1.58 -9.71 -11.00
CA PHE A 79 -1.23 -10.03 -12.36
C PHE A 79 -1.45 -11.53 -12.55
N PRO A 80 -2.14 -11.99 -13.60
CA PRO A 80 -2.21 -13.41 -13.90
C PRO A 80 -0.97 -13.82 -14.72
N PRO A 81 -0.11 -14.73 -14.23
CA PRO A 81 0.70 -15.56 -15.11
C PRO A 81 0.41 -17.06 -14.91
N PRO A 82 0.80 -17.93 -15.87
CA PRO A 82 0.36 -19.33 -16.00
C PRO A 82 0.95 -20.31 -14.95
N THR A 83 1.44 -19.81 -13.83
CA THR A 83 2.21 -20.56 -12.81
C THR A 83 1.64 -20.27 -11.41
N PRO A 84 1.78 -21.18 -10.42
CA PRO A 84 1.01 -21.13 -9.19
C PRO A 84 1.14 -19.78 -8.46
N GLN A 85 0.00 -19.29 -7.97
CA GLN A 85 -0.14 -17.96 -7.40
C GLN A 85 0.77 -17.77 -6.18
N ARG A 86 1.88 -17.04 -6.36
CA ARG A 86 2.68 -16.53 -5.24
C ARG A 86 2.02 -15.25 -4.69
N PRO A 87 1.93 -15.10 -3.36
CA PRO A 87 1.38 -13.88 -2.77
C PRO A 87 2.23 -12.67 -3.16
N TRP A 88 1.60 -11.52 -3.41
CA TRP A 88 2.29 -10.31 -3.85
C TRP A 88 3.42 -9.84 -2.93
N ARG A 89 3.26 -10.10 -1.63
CA ARG A 89 4.27 -9.78 -0.61
C ARG A 89 5.61 -10.47 -0.89
N SER A 90 5.60 -11.65 -1.55
CA SER A 90 6.81 -12.39 -1.90
C SER A 90 7.71 -11.69 -2.92
N TYR A 91 7.18 -10.73 -3.69
CA TYR A 91 7.96 -9.93 -4.64
C TYR A 91 8.84 -8.88 -3.97
N PHE A 92 8.62 -8.60 -2.68
CA PHE A 92 9.33 -7.58 -1.93
C PHE A 92 10.14 -8.21 -0.78
N ASP A 93 11.31 -7.66 -0.52
CA ASP A 93 12.15 -7.99 0.64
C ASP A 93 11.79 -7.11 1.84
N LEU A 94 11.21 -5.94 1.60
CA LEU A 94 10.71 -5.01 2.60
C LEU A 94 9.42 -4.33 2.11
N ILE A 95 8.41 -4.25 2.97
CA ILE A 95 7.14 -3.58 2.68
C ILE A 95 6.86 -2.58 3.80
N VAL A 96 6.71 -1.31 3.44
CA VAL A 96 6.39 -0.21 4.35
C VAL A 96 5.17 0.54 3.82
N VAL A 97 4.11 0.56 4.61
CA VAL A 97 2.87 1.32 4.37
C VAL A 97 2.83 2.56 5.26
N ASP A 98 1.84 3.44 5.08
CA ASP A 98 1.67 4.66 5.86
C ASP A 98 2.95 5.52 5.97
N THR A 99 3.78 5.57 4.91
CA THR A 99 5.12 6.20 5.00
C THR A 99 5.09 7.70 5.26
N ARG A 100 3.97 8.38 5.01
CA ARG A 100 3.83 9.86 5.14
C ARG A 100 4.90 10.66 4.39
N LYS A 101 5.35 10.20 3.22
CA LYS A 101 6.22 10.98 2.33
C LYS A 101 5.59 12.36 2.06
N PRO A 102 6.35 13.45 2.16
CA PRO A 102 7.83 13.50 2.22
C PRO A 102 8.46 13.35 3.62
N LEU A 103 7.68 13.37 4.71
CA LEU A 103 8.20 13.28 6.09
C LEU A 103 9.08 12.05 6.33
N PHE A 104 8.78 10.95 5.63
CA PHE A 104 9.58 9.72 5.62
C PHE A 104 11.07 9.96 5.37
N PHE A 105 11.43 10.90 4.50
CA PHE A 105 12.83 11.17 4.13
C PHE A 105 13.53 12.17 5.07
N ALA A 106 12.86 12.57 6.15
CA ALA A 106 13.36 13.49 7.16
C ALA A 106 13.37 12.78 8.53
N GLU A 107 12.59 13.27 9.49
CA GLU A 107 12.46 12.67 10.84
C GLU A 107 11.60 11.41 10.87
N GLY A 108 10.80 11.17 9.83
CA GLY A 108 9.94 9.99 9.73
C GLY A 108 8.86 9.93 10.82
N THR A 109 8.41 8.72 11.10
CA THR A 109 7.46 8.44 12.19
C THR A 109 7.85 7.16 12.92
N VAL A 110 7.21 6.89 14.05
CA VAL A 110 7.40 5.66 14.81
C VAL A 110 7.18 4.44 13.90
N LEU A 111 8.20 3.59 13.78
CA LEU A 111 8.11 2.33 13.05
C LEU A 111 7.21 1.34 13.80
N ARG A 112 6.18 0.83 13.13
CA ARG A 112 5.25 -0.17 13.66
C ARG A 112 5.17 -1.38 12.74
N GLN A 113 4.70 -2.50 13.28
CA GLN A 113 4.42 -3.70 12.50
C GLN A 113 2.92 -3.86 12.26
N VAL A 114 2.54 -4.21 11.04
CA VAL A 114 1.14 -4.49 10.68
C VAL A 114 0.82 -5.95 10.99
N ASN A 115 -0.32 -6.20 11.65
CA ASN A 115 -0.92 -7.53 11.68
C ASN A 115 -1.65 -7.75 10.34
N THR A 116 -1.04 -8.52 9.43
CA THR A 116 -1.58 -8.76 8.09
C THR A 116 -2.89 -9.53 8.06
N GLU A 117 -3.25 -10.23 9.14
CA GLU A 117 -4.53 -10.95 9.26
C GLU A 117 -5.69 -10.03 9.66
N THR A 118 -5.43 -8.86 10.22
CA THR A 118 -6.47 -7.91 10.64
C THR A 118 -6.35 -6.54 9.97
N GLY A 119 -5.20 -6.27 9.36
CA GLY A 119 -4.83 -4.96 8.81
C GLY A 119 -4.55 -3.88 9.85
N LYS A 120 -4.57 -4.23 11.15
CA LYS A 120 -4.33 -3.29 12.24
C LYS A 120 -2.85 -3.24 12.62
N LEU A 121 -2.43 -2.10 13.15
CA LEU A 121 -1.07 -1.95 13.70
C LEU A 121 -0.95 -2.72 15.03
N ARG A 122 0.16 -3.44 15.20
CA ARG A 122 0.54 -3.98 16.51
C ARG A 122 0.86 -2.83 17.46
N ILE A 123 0.58 -3.05 18.75
CA ILE A 123 0.82 -2.06 19.79
C ILE A 123 2.34 -1.93 20.03
N GLY A 124 2.82 -0.69 20.11
CA GLY A 124 4.22 -0.37 20.40
C GLY A 124 5.07 -0.11 19.16
N THR A 125 6.29 0.36 19.43
CA THR A 125 7.34 0.55 18.41
C THR A 125 7.98 -0.79 18.08
N TYR A 126 8.20 -1.06 16.80
CA TYR A 126 8.92 -2.26 16.38
C TYR A 126 10.44 -2.09 16.53
N THR A 127 11.08 -2.99 17.27
CA THR A 127 12.54 -2.98 17.53
C THR A 127 13.24 -4.28 17.09
N GLY A 128 12.52 -5.18 16.41
CA GLY A 128 13.05 -6.45 15.96
C GLY A 128 13.85 -6.37 14.64
N PRO A 129 14.48 -7.48 14.23
CA PRO A 129 15.15 -7.58 12.93
C PRO A 129 14.14 -7.62 11.77
N LEU A 130 14.60 -7.36 10.54
CA LEU A 130 13.76 -7.53 9.35
C LEU A 130 13.25 -8.98 9.24
N GLN A 131 11.93 -9.16 9.14
CA GLN A 131 11.31 -10.48 9.01
C GLN A 131 10.77 -10.68 7.59
N HIS A 132 10.99 -11.88 7.04
CA HIS A 132 10.47 -12.24 5.72
C HIS A 132 8.94 -12.14 5.70
N CYS A 133 8.39 -11.50 4.65
CA CYS A 133 6.95 -11.24 4.48
C CYS A 133 6.27 -10.38 5.56
N ALA A 134 7.04 -9.79 6.50
CA ALA A 134 6.49 -8.81 7.42
C ALA A 134 6.18 -7.50 6.71
N VAL A 135 5.18 -6.79 7.24
CA VAL A 135 4.77 -5.49 6.74
C VAL A 135 4.91 -4.47 7.86
N TYR A 136 5.56 -3.35 7.54
CA TYR A 136 5.82 -2.25 8.45
C TYR A 136 4.96 -1.05 8.11
N SER A 137 4.78 -0.16 9.07
CA SER A 137 4.00 1.08 8.94
C SER A 137 4.80 2.24 9.53
N GLY A 138 4.80 3.38 8.83
CA GLY A 138 5.55 4.57 9.24
C GLY A 138 7.06 4.42 8.99
N GLY A 139 7.88 4.78 9.98
CA GLY A 139 9.35 4.77 9.86
C GLY A 139 9.91 6.02 9.19
N GLY A 140 11.23 6.00 8.97
CA GLY A 140 12.04 7.01 8.30
C GLY A 140 13.46 6.48 8.09
#